data_AF-A0A8D6ZL45-F1
#
_entry.id   AF-A0A8D6ZL45-F1
#
_cell.length_a   1.000
_cell.length_b   1.000
_cell.length_c   1.000
_cell.angle_alpha   90.00
_cell.angle_beta   90.00
_cell.angle_gamma   90.00
#
_symmetry.space_group_name_H-M   'P 1'
#
loop_
_entity.id
_entity.type
_entity.pdbx_description
1 polymer ?
#
loop_
_entity_poly.entity_id
_entity_poly.type
_entity_poly.pdbx_seq_one_letter_code
_entity_poly.pdbx_strand_id
1 'polypeptide(L)'
;RSFASALHHAAALSSLRVGRLLHAAAFASGLLLDPDPLVPNSLVAMYSKCGDLASARCVFDRMSRRSVASWTAMIAACGAHGQAPDAVALLGAGLDGAAMTAVLAACARGDAAEAEVGRRVFEMMREGRFGGVRPGVEHYTCMVDMLGRAGQVEEAEALIGEMDGEPDDALWAALLGACRAHGRLDVAERVADLVYGHTV
;
A
#
# COMPACT_ATOMS: atom_id res chain seq x y z
N ARG A 1 2.35 -23.33 3.28
CA ARG A 1 3.73 -22.76 3.20
C ARG A 1 4.53 -23.24 1.99
N SER A 2 4.51 -24.53 1.63
CA SER A 2 5.19 -25.04 0.41
C SER A 2 4.68 -24.39 -0.89
N PHE A 3 3.36 -24.24 -1.05
CA PHE A 3 2.75 -23.60 -2.22
C PHE A 3 3.15 -22.14 -2.42
N ALA A 4 3.09 -21.32 -1.37
CA ALA A 4 3.47 -19.91 -1.43
C ALA A 4 4.95 -19.74 -1.85
N SER A 5 5.83 -20.59 -1.32
CA SER A 5 7.25 -20.62 -1.73
C SER A 5 7.41 -21.03 -3.20
N ALA A 6 6.73 -22.09 -3.65
CA ALA A 6 6.80 -22.51 -5.05
C ALA A 6 6.27 -21.42 -6.02
N LEU A 7 5.20 -20.72 -5.63
CA LEU A 7 4.66 -19.59 -6.38
C LEU A 7 5.65 -18.42 -6.43
N HIS A 8 6.34 -18.14 -5.32
CA HIS A 8 7.39 -17.12 -5.29
C HIS A 8 8.52 -17.45 -6.27
N HIS A 9 8.99 -18.70 -6.32
CA HIS A 9 10.01 -19.13 -7.28
C HIS A 9 9.52 -19.03 -8.73
N ALA A 10 8.27 -19.43 -9.00
CA ALA A 10 7.66 -19.27 -10.33
C ALA A 10 7.60 -17.80 -10.76
N ALA A 11 7.27 -16.91 -9.82
CA ALA A 11 7.25 -15.47 -10.03
C ALA A 11 8.65 -14.91 -10.31
N ALA A 12 9.66 -15.33 -9.54
CA ALA A 12 11.05 -14.91 -9.74
C ALA A 12 11.60 -15.35 -11.10
N LEU A 13 11.15 -16.50 -11.62
CA LEU A 13 11.50 -17.00 -12.95
C LEU A 13 10.61 -16.45 -14.07
N SER A 14 9.63 -15.59 -13.76
CA SER A 14 8.59 -15.13 -14.69
C SER A 14 7.91 -16.27 -15.47
N SER A 15 7.76 -17.43 -14.82
CA SER A 15 7.31 -18.67 -15.46
C SER A 15 5.81 -18.87 -15.29
N LEU A 16 5.04 -18.25 -16.18
CA LEU A 16 3.58 -18.35 -16.20
C LEU A 16 3.08 -19.81 -16.31
N ARG A 17 3.84 -20.67 -17.01
CA ARG A 17 3.52 -22.10 -17.13
C ARG A 17 3.53 -22.79 -15.77
N VAL A 18 4.60 -22.61 -14.99
CA VAL A 18 4.71 -23.21 -13.65
C VAL A 18 3.66 -22.60 -12.73
N GLY A 19 3.46 -21.29 -12.81
CA GLY A 19 2.41 -20.59 -12.09
C GLY A 19 1.02 -21.16 -12.30
N ARG A 20 0.62 -21.42 -13.55
CA ARG A 20 -0.69 -22.02 -13.89
C ARG A 20 -0.83 -23.46 -13.38
N LEU A 21 0.23 -24.26 -13.41
CA LEU A 21 0.21 -25.61 -12.82
C LEU A 21 0.02 -25.56 -11.31
N LEU A 22 0.73 -24.66 -10.63
CA LEU A 22 0.56 -24.44 -9.20
C LEU A 22 -0.83 -23.90 -8.86
N HIS A 23 -1.39 -23.02 -9.68
CA HIS A 23 -2.77 -22.55 -9.50
C HIS A 23 -3.78 -23.70 -9.62
N ALA A 24 -3.68 -24.53 -10.67
CA ALA A 24 -4.56 -25.68 -10.86
C ALA A 24 -4.44 -26.67 -9.69
N ALA A 25 -3.23 -26.93 -9.22
CA ALA A 25 -3.00 -27.80 -8.06
C ALA A 25 -3.58 -27.21 -6.77
N ALA A 26 -3.40 -25.90 -6.53
CA ALA A 26 -3.98 -25.21 -5.38
C ALA A 26 -5.52 -25.26 -5.39
N PHE A 27 -6.13 -25.10 -6.56
CA PHE A 27 -7.58 -25.25 -6.74
C PHE A 27 -8.04 -26.67 -6.44
N ALA A 28 -7.38 -27.68 -7.03
CA ALA A 28 -7.72 -29.09 -6.82
C ALA A 28 -7.54 -29.54 -5.36
N SER A 29 -6.59 -28.96 -4.63
CA SER A 29 -6.37 -29.21 -3.19
C SER A 29 -7.29 -28.41 -2.27
N GLY A 30 -8.20 -27.60 -2.80
CA GLY A 30 -9.12 -26.77 -2.01
C GLY A 30 -8.45 -25.61 -1.26
N LEU A 31 -7.18 -25.32 -1.52
CA LEU A 31 -6.41 -24.28 -0.82
C LEU A 31 -6.90 -22.86 -1.12
N LEU A 32 -7.67 -22.69 -2.21
CA LEU A 32 -8.29 -21.40 -2.54
C LEU A 32 -9.59 -21.14 -1.76
N LEU A 33 -10.10 -22.14 -1.03
CA LEU A 33 -11.26 -22.03 -0.16
C LEU A 33 -10.87 -21.80 1.31
N ASP A 34 -9.56 -21.82 1.61
CA ASP A 34 -9.05 -21.59 2.96
C ASP A 34 -9.39 -20.17 3.42
N PRO A 35 -9.80 -19.97 4.69
CA PRO A 35 -9.96 -18.64 5.26
C PRO A 35 -8.68 -17.79 5.26
N ASP A 36 -7.48 -18.39 5.21
CA ASP A 36 -6.21 -17.69 5.08
C ASP A 36 -5.93 -17.28 3.61
N PRO A 37 -5.88 -15.97 3.29
CA PRO A 37 -5.64 -15.50 1.92
C PRO A 37 -4.19 -15.67 1.45
N LEU A 38 -3.31 -16.34 2.20
CA LEU A 38 -1.89 -16.52 1.86
C LEU A 38 -1.66 -17.10 0.45
N VAL A 39 -2.33 -18.19 0.09
CA VAL A 39 -2.15 -18.84 -1.23
C VAL A 39 -2.74 -18.00 -2.37
N PRO A 40 -3.99 -17.49 -2.26
CA PRO A 40 -4.54 -16.54 -3.23
C PRO A 40 -3.67 -15.29 -3.42
N ASN A 41 -3.12 -14.70 -2.35
CA ASN A 41 -2.23 -13.54 -2.43
C ASN A 41 -0.92 -13.87 -3.16
N SER A 42 -0.36 -15.05 -2.89
CA SER A 42 0.83 -15.53 -3.58
C SER A 42 0.59 -15.74 -5.08
N LEU A 43 -0.62 -16.18 -5.46
CA LEU A 43 -1.05 -16.32 -6.85
C LEU A 43 -1.18 -14.96 -7.55
N VAL A 44 -1.82 -13.97 -6.90
CA VAL A 44 -1.91 -12.59 -7.40
C VAL A 44 -0.51 -12.04 -7.70
N ALA A 45 0.40 -12.14 -6.72
CA ALA A 45 1.77 -11.67 -6.88
C ALA A 45 2.52 -12.39 -8.01
N MET A 46 2.33 -13.72 -8.13
CA MET A 46 2.97 -14.52 -9.17
C MET A 46 2.47 -14.14 -10.58
N TYR A 47 1.15 -14.05 -10.78
CA TYR A 47 0.58 -13.65 -12.06
C TYR A 47 0.98 -12.23 -12.45
N SER A 48 0.96 -11.31 -11.48
CA SER A 48 1.45 -9.94 -11.64
C SER A 48 2.90 -9.92 -12.13
N LYS A 49 3.83 -10.60 -11.45
CA LYS A 49 5.24 -10.64 -11.86
C LYS A 49 5.46 -11.31 -13.23
N CYS A 50 4.56 -12.19 -13.65
CA CYS A 50 4.61 -12.81 -14.98
C CYS A 50 3.94 -11.98 -16.09
N GLY A 51 3.41 -10.78 -15.79
CA GLY A 51 2.73 -9.94 -16.78
C GLY A 51 1.28 -10.31 -17.10
N ASP A 52 0.68 -11.26 -16.38
CA ASP A 52 -0.70 -11.72 -16.62
C ASP A 52 -1.65 -11.10 -15.58
N LEU A 53 -1.82 -9.78 -15.67
CA LEU A 53 -2.64 -9.01 -14.73
C LEU A 53 -4.13 -9.42 -14.77
N ALA A 54 -4.62 -9.87 -15.92
CA ALA A 54 -5.98 -10.41 -16.06
C ALA A 54 -6.19 -11.64 -15.17
N SER A 55 -5.24 -12.58 -15.15
CA SER A 55 -5.30 -13.75 -14.27
C SER A 55 -5.13 -13.38 -12.81
N ALA A 56 -4.26 -12.42 -12.49
CA ALA A 56 -4.13 -11.90 -11.14
C ALA A 56 -5.47 -11.33 -10.63
N ARG A 57 -6.14 -10.51 -11.46
CA ARG A 57 -7.46 -9.94 -11.17
C ARG A 57 -8.51 -11.01 -10.96
N CYS A 58 -8.55 -12.03 -11.82
CA CYS A 58 -9.48 -13.14 -11.69
C CYS A 58 -9.33 -13.90 -10.35
N VAL A 59 -8.10 -14.13 -9.89
CA VAL A 59 -7.86 -14.75 -8.57
C VAL A 59 -8.39 -13.86 -7.45
N PHE A 60 -8.10 -12.56 -7.51
CA PHE A 60 -8.54 -11.59 -6.51
C PHE A 60 -10.05 -11.42 -6.43
N ASP A 61 -10.73 -11.37 -7.58
CA ASP A 61 -12.19 -11.25 -7.65
C ASP A 61 -12.89 -12.49 -7.08
N ARG A 62 -12.23 -13.65 -7.12
CA ARG A 62 -12.74 -14.92 -6.57
C ARG A 62 -12.40 -15.15 -5.10
N MET A 63 -11.61 -14.29 -4.46
CA MET A 63 -11.33 -14.40 -3.03
C MET A 63 -12.59 -14.14 -2.21
N SER A 64 -12.97 -15.08 -1.35
CA SER A 64 -14.11 -14.94 -0.43
C SER A 64 -13.84 -13.91 0.67
N ARG A 65 -12.57 -13.79 1.10
CA ARG A 65 -12.08 -12.78 2.05
C ARG A 65 -10.82 -12.14 1.49
N ARG A 66 -10.82 -10.81 1.43
CA ARG A 66 -9.66 -10.01 1.01
C ARG A 66 -9.06 -9.37 2.25
N SER A 67 -7.78 -9.59 2.48
CA SER A 67 -7.03 -8.87 3.51
C SER A 67 -6.39 -7.62 2.92
N VAL A 68 -5.85 -6.76 3.79
CA VAL A 68 -5.01 -5.62 3.40
C VAL A 68 -3.92 -6.06 2.41
N ALA A 69 -3.25 -7.18 2.70
CA ALA A 69 -2.23 -7.74 1.82
C ALA A 69 -2.78 -8.16 0.44
N SER A 70 -4.04 -8.62 0.35
CA SER A 70 -4.68 -8.91 -0.94
C SER A 70 -4.85 -7.63 -1.77
N TRP A 71 -5.33 -6.56 -1.14
CA TRP A 71 -5.54 -5.26 -1.77
C TRP A 71 -4.20 -4.65 -2.22
N THR A 72 -3.22 -4.56 -1.32
CA THR A 72 -1.88 -4.04 -1.64
C THR A 72 -1.24 -4.82 -2.78
N ALA A 73 -1.33 -6.16 -2.80
CA ALA A 73 -0.79 -6.98 -3.88
C ALA A 73 -1.46 -6.68 -5.24
N MET A 74 -2.78 -6.46 -5.27
CA MET A 74 -3.49 -6.15 -6.51
C MET A 74 -3.20 -4.73 -7.01
N ILE A 75 -3.16 -3.74 -6.11
CA ILE A 75 -2.86 -2.36 -6.48
C ILE A 75 -1.41 -2.24 -6.99
N ALA A 76 -0.47 -2.89 -6.32
CA ALA A 76 0.92 -2.98 -6.77
C ALA A 76 1.03 -3.63 -8.16
N ALA A 77 0.24 -4.68 -8.40
CA ALA A 77 0.16 -5.30 -9.71
C ALA A 77 -0.35 -4.33 -10.79
N CYS A 78 -1.44 -3.60 -10.53
CA CYS A 78 -1.95 -2.60 -11.47
C CYS A 78 -0.95 -1.46 -11.71
N GLY A 79 -0.23 -1.00 -10.68
CA GLY A 79 0.82 0.01 -10.80
C GLY A 79 1.99 -0.44 -11.68
N ALA A 80 2.49 -1.65 -11.44
CA ALA A 80 3.62 -2.22 -12.21
C ALA A 80 3.31 -2.41 -13.71
N HIS A 81 2.04 -2.57 -14.08
CA HIS A 81 1.59 -2.77 -15.46
C HIS A 81 0.99 -1.52 -16.11
N GLY A 82 1.09 -0.36 -15.46
CA GLY A 82 0.53 0.90 -15.99
C GLY A 82 -0.99 0.94 -16.05
N GLN A 83 -1.69 0.00 -15.41
CA GLN A 83 -3.16 -0.09 -15.34
C GLN A 83 -3.71 0.64 -14.11
N ALA A 84 -3.20 1.84 -13.84
CA ALA A 84 -3.64 2.65 -12.71
C ALA A 84 -5.16 2.90 -12.65
N PRO A 85 -5.89 3.12 -13.78
CA PRO A 85 -7.34 3.28 -13.75
C PRO A 85 -8.09 2.04 -13.21
N ASP A 86 -7.62 0.83 -13.50
CA ASP A 86 -8.22 -0.41 -13.02
C ASP A 86 -7.97 -0.62 -11.52
N ALA A 87 -6.82 -0.14 -11.03
CA ALA A 87 -6.52 -0.06 -9.60
C ALA A 87 -7.52 0.86 -8.90
N VAL A 88 -7.79 2.04 -9.47
CA VAL A 88 -8.75 3.03 -8.94
C VAL A 88 -10.16 2.44 -8.88
N ALA A 89 -10.60 1.78 -9.96
CA ALA A 89 -11.91 1.15 -10.00
C ALA A 89 -12.03 -0.01 -8.99
N LEU A 90 -10.97 -0.80 -8.81
CA LEU A 90 -10.90 -1.85 -7.79
C LEU A 90 -11.00 -1.27 -6.38
N LEU A 91 -10.25 -0.20 -6.10
CA LEU A 91 -10.26 0.50 -4.82
C LEU A 91 -11.65 1.12 -4.52
N GLY A 92 -12.27 1.75 -5.51
CA GLY A 92 -13.57 2.42 -5.37
C GLY A 92 -14.78 1.50 -5.22
N ALA A 93 -14.65 0.21 -5.58
CA ALA A 93 -15.76 -0.73 -5.52
C ALA A 93 -15.89 -1.47 -4.17
N GLY A 94 -14.98 -1.28 -3.20
CA GLY A 94 -15.04 -2.08 -1.97
C GLY A 94 -14.14 -1.72 -0.80
N LEU A 95 -13.39 -0.61 -0.84
CA LEU A 95 -12.63 -0.15 0.33
C LEU A 95 -13.40 0.96 1.06
N ASP A 96 -13.63 0.76 2.35
CA ASP A 96 -14.02 1.82 3.27
C ASP A 96 -12.79 2.58 3.78
N GLY A 97 -13.00 3.68 4.52
CA GLY A 97 -11.92 4.49 5.07
C GLY A 97 -10.94 3.71 5.95
N ALA A 98 -11.40 2.67 6.66
CA ALA A 98 -10.54 1.83 7.50
C ALA A 98 -9.63 0.90 6.69
N ALA A 99 -10.16 0.27 5.65
CA ALA A 99 -9.37 -0.57 4.75
C ALA A 99 -8.33 0.25 3.97
N MET A 100 -8.67 1.50 3.68
CA MET A 100 -7.80 2.52 3.11
C MET A 100 -6.61 2.88 4.01
N THR A 101 -6.85 3.20 5.28
CA THR A 101 -5.78 3.44 6.26
C THR A 101 -4.87 2.22 6.36
N ALA A 102 -5.44 1.02 6.35
CA ALA A 102 -4.67 -0.21 6.43
C ALA A 102 -3.78 -0.44 5.20
N VAL A 103 -4.27 -0.11 3.98
CA VAL A 103 -3.46 -0.16 2.75
C VAL A 103 -2.31 0.85 2.83
N LEU A 104 -2.57 2.11 3.22
CA LEU A 104 -1.50 3.11 3.38
C LEU A 104 -0.47 2.69 4.43
N ALA A 105 -0.91 2.12 5.55
CA ALA A 105 -0.03 1.63 6.60
C ALA A 105 0.83 0.43 6.15
N ALA A 106 0.31 -0.42 5.27
CA ALA A 106 1.09 -1.48 4.65
C ALA A 106 2.14 -0.90 3.69
N CYS A 107 1.74 0.05 2.84
CA CYS A 107 2.63 0.75 1.92
C CYS A 107 3.76 1.49 2.63
N ALA A 108 3.51 2.11 3.78
CA ALA A 108 4.52 2.84 4.54
C ALA A 108 5.65 1.96 5.08
N ARG A 109 5.39 0.66 5.30
CA ARG A 109 6.37 -0.32 5.77
C ARG A 109 7.06 -1.08 4.64
N GLY A 110 6.64 -0.81 3.40
CA GLY A 110 7.02 -1.54 2.22
C GLY A 110 8.29 -1.04 1.54
N ASP A 111 8.54 -1.58 0.35
CA ASP A 111 9.59 -1.08 -0.55
C ASP A 111 9.14 0.14 -1.38
N ALA A 112 10.01 0.67 -2.23
CA ALA A 112 9.71 1.86 -3.05
C ALA A 112 8.51 1.66 -3.99
N ALA A 113 8.23 0.42 -4.44
CA ALA A 113 7.07 0.15 -5.28
C ALA A 113 5.78 0.21 -4.45
N GLU A 114 5.81 -0.27 -3.21
CA GLU A 114 4.69 -0.16 -2.28
C GLU A 114 4.46 1.28 -1.82
N ALA A 115 5.51 2.10 -1.71
CA ALA A 115 5.38 3.53 -1.42
C ALA A 115 4.66 4.30 -2.54
N GLU A 116 5.01 4.04 -3.81
CA GLU A 116 4.31 4.64 -4.96
C GLU A 116 2.82 4.26 -4.99
N VAL A 117 2.50 3.02 -4.60
CA VAL A 117 1.12 2.56 -4.45
C VAL A 117 0.38 3.37 -3.38
N GLY A 118 1.00 3.58 -2.22
CA GLY A 118 0.42 4.36 -1.13
C GLY A 118 0.14 5.81 -1.54
N ARG A 119 1.10 6.44 -2.22
CA ARG A 119 0.95 7.79 -2.79
C ARG A 119 -0.24 7.88 -3.75
N ARG A 120 -0.37 6.91 -4.65
CA ARG A 120 -1.50 6.83 -5.59
C ARG A 120 -2.85 6.70 -4.88
N VAL A 121 -2.93 5.86 -3.85
CA VAL A 121 -4.17 5.66 -3.07
C VAL A 121 -4.55 6.96 -2.34
N PHE A 122 -3.57 7.66 -1.76
CA PHE A 122 -3.78 8.91 -1.06
C PHE A 122 -4.29 10.03 -2.00
N GLU A 123 -3.68 10.19 -3.18
CA GLU A 123 -4.13 11.11 -4.23
C GLU A 123 -5.61 10.86 -4.61
N MET A 124 -6.00 9.60 -4.81
CA MET A 124 -7.38 9.24 -5.13
C MET A 124 -8.38 9.61 -4.01
N MET A 125 -7.96 9.57 -2.74
CA MET A 125 -8.77 10.05 -1.62
C MET A 125 -8.99 11.56 -1.71
N ARG A 126 -7.93 12.32 -2.00
CA ARG A 126 -8.02 13.77 -2.16
C ARG A 126 -8.93 14.17 -3.31
N GLU A 127 -8.88 13.43 -4.41
CA GLU A 127 -9.75 13.62 -5.57
C GLU A 127 -11.22 13.19 -5.33
N GLY A 128 -11.54 12.66 -4.14
CA GLY A 128 -12.90 12.27 -3.78
C GLY A 128 -13.42 11.03 -4.54
N ARG A 129 -12.54 10.23 -5.15
CA ARG A 129 -12.92 9.03 -5.92
C ARG A 129 -13.48 7.89 -5.09
N PHE A 130 -13.51 8.04 -3.77
CA PHE A 130 -13.96 7.06 -2.80
C PHE A 130 -15.26 7.46 -2.11
N GLY A 131 -16.27 7.84 -2.90
CA GLY A 131 -17.59 8.18 -2.34
C GLY A 131 -17.57 9.35 -1.34
N GLY A 132 -16.61 10.28 -1.50
CA GLY A 132 -16.46 11.44 -0.62
C GLY A 132 -15.66 11.21 0.67
N VAL A 133 -15.02 10.05 0.85
CA VAL A 133 -14.05 9.84 1.95
C VAL A 133 -12.87 10.79 1.76
N ARG A 134 -12.66 11.69 2.73
CA ARG A 134 -11.51 12.60 2.77
C ARG A 134 -10.38 12.00 3.61
N PRO A 135 -9.11 12.28 3.28
CA PRO A 135 -8.00 11.84 4.12
C PRO A 135 -8.03 12.55 5.49
N GLY A 136 -8.09 11.77 6.56
CA GLY A 136 -7.89 12.22 7.95
C GLY A 136 -6.45 12.13 8.41
N VAL A 137 -6.17 12.56 9.64
CA VAL A 137 -4.81 12.61 10.24
C VAL A 137 -4.11 11.25 10.14
N GLU A 138 -4.81 10.14 10.36
CA GLU A 138 -4.28 8.79 10.25
C GLU A 138 -3.73 8.45 8.85
N HIS A 139 -4.32 9.02 7.79
CA HIS A 139 -3.85 8.85 6.42
C HIS A 139 -2.58 9.66 6.17
N TYR A 140 -2.53 10.91 6.66
CA TYR A 140 -1.35 11.76 6.58
C TYR A 140 -0.17 11.16 7.37
N THR A 141 -0.40 10.60 8.56
CA THR A 141 0.65 9.94 9.35
C THR A 141 1.30 8.78 8.58
N CYS A 142 0.49 7.99 7.85
CA CYS A 142 1.02 6.93 7.00
C CYS A 142 1.85 7.48 5.84
N MET A 143 1.41 8.58 5.22
CA MET A 143 2.15 9.22 4.13
C MET A 143 3.47 9.84 4.61
N VAL A 144 3.48 10.48 5.77
CA VAL A 144 4.68 11.08 6.37
C VAL A 144 5.70 10.01 6.74
N ASP A 145 5.30 8.88 7.35
CA ASP A 145 6.22 7.75 7.62
C ASP A 145 6.83 7.19 6.32
N MET A 146 6.00 7.07 5.27
CA MET A 146 6.42 6.56 3.97
C MET A 146 7.41 7.48 3.26
N LEU A 147 7.09 8.77 3.13
CA LEU A 147 7.97 9.79 2.53
C LEU A 147 9.24 9.96 3.35
N GLY A 148 9.11 9.93 4.68
CA GLY A 148 10.20 10.00 5.62
C GLY A 148 11.23 8.90 5.40
N ARG A 149 10.79 7.64 5.28
CA ARG A 149 11.68 6.48 4.98
C ARG A 149 12.31 6.54 3.60
N ALA A 150 11.64 7.16 2.63
CA ALA A 150 12.19 7.41 1.31
C ALA A 150 13.22 8.57 1.29
N GLY A 151 13.45 9.24 2.43
CA GLY A 151 14.32 10.40 2.54
C GLY A 151 13.73 11.69 1.98
N GLN A 152 12.43 11.70 1.61
CA GLN A 152 11.70 12.83 1.06
C GLN A 152 11.11 13.68 2.19
N VAL A 153 11.96 14.14 3.11
CA VAL A 153 11.54 14.78 4.36
C VAL A 153 10.82 16.13 4.12
N GLU A 154 11.25 16.92 3.14
CA GLU A 154 10.57 18.19 2.80
C GLU A 154 9.21 17.96 2.17
N GLU A 155 9.07 16.91 1.36
CA GLU A 155 7.77 16.54 0.79
C GLU A 155 6.83 16.10 1.91
N ALA A 156 7.35 15.37 2.91
CA ALA A 156 6.59 14.99 4.09
C ALA A 156 6.14 16.20 4.91
N GLU A 157 7.03 17.18 5.14
CA GLU A 157 6.69 18.45 5.82
C GLU A 157 5.63 19.25 5.04
N ALA A 158 5.82 19.41 3.73
CA ALA A 158 4.88 20.13 2.87
C ALA A 158 3.48 19.49 2.88
N LEU A 159 3.43 18.15 2.84
CA LEU A 159 2.18 17.40 2.85
C LEU A 159 1.34 17.68 4.11
N ILE A 160 1.98 17.86 5.26
CA ILE A 160 1.28 18.18 6.51
C ILE A 160 0.61 19.55 6.42
N GLY A 161 1.23 20.51 5.74
CA GLY A 161 0.65 21.83 5.50
C GLY A 161 -0.58 21.84 4.59
N GLU A 162 -0.80 20.76 3.83
CA GLU A 162 -1.96 20.59 2.96
C GLU A 162 -3.15 19.90 3.67
N MET A 163 -2.98 19.50 4.93
CA MET A 163 -3.99 18.80 5.70
C MET A 163 -5.12 19.70 6.17
N ASP A 164 -6.36 19.24 5.96
CA ASP A 164 -7.55 19.80 6.59
C ASP A 164 -7.62 19.33 8.06
N GLY A 165 -7.12 20.14 9.00
CA GLY A 165 -7.17 19.86 10.43
C GLY A 165 -5.81 19.97 11.12
N GLU A 166 -5.78 19.75 12.44
CA GLU A 166 -4.55 19.86 13.22
C GLU A 166 -3.76 18.53 13.22
N PRO A 167 -2.44 18.58 12.94
CA PRO A 167 -1.49 17.51 13.23
C PRO A 167 -1.58 16.97 14.66
N ASP A 168 -1.58 15.65 14.83
CA ASP A 168 -1.45 15.02 16.14
C ASP A 168 0.01 14.71 16.49
N ASP A 169 0.25 14.35 17.75
CA ASP A 169 1.58 14.00 18.25
C ASP A 169 2.23 12.85 17.45
N ALA A 170 1.43 11.91 16.95
CA ALA A 170 1.91 10.76 16.20
C ALA A 170 2.45 11.18 14.82
N LEU A 171 1.76 12.09 14.14
CA LEU A 171 2.17 12.66 12.87
C LEU A 171 3.47 13.47 13.01
N TRP A 172 3.58 14.30 14.04
CA TRP A 172 4.83 15.03 14.32
C TRP A 172 5.98 14.10 14.69
N ALA A 173 5.71 13.07 15.51
CA ALA A 173 6.72 12.08 15.86
C ALA A 173 7.23 11.31 14.64
N ALA A 174 6.36 11.01 13.67
CA ALA A 174 6.75 10.38 12.41
C ALA A 174 7.70 11.27 11.60
N LEU A 175 7.38 12.56 11.43
CA LEU A 175 8.23 13.52 10.72
C LEU A 175 9.58 13.72 11.43
N LEU A 176 9.58 13.95 12.74
CA LEU A 176 10.81 14.12 13.53
C LEU A 176 11.68 12.85 13.51
N GLY A 177 11.05 11.68 13.51
CA GLY A 177 11.72 10.39 13.33
C GLY A 177 12.46 10.31 11.99
N ALA A 178 11.81 10.74 10.91
CA ALA A 178 12.41 10.83 9.59
C ALA A 178 13.56 11.85 9.52
N CYS A 179 13.37 13.05 10.11
CA CYS A 179 14.42 14.06 10.18
C CYS A 179 15.68 13.53 10.86
N ARG A 180 15.51 12.82 11.98
CA ARG A 180 16.63 12.18 12.70
C ARG A 180 17.32 11.11 11.84
N ALA A 181 16.54 10.28 11.14
CA ALA A 181 17.08 9.20 10.31
C ALA A 181 17.91 9.71 9.12
N HIS A 182 17.54 10.87 8.56
CA HIS A 182 18.18 11.45 7.38
C HIS A 182 19.03 12.70 7.66
N GLY A 183 19.26 13.04 8.94
CA GLY A 183 20.10 14.17 9.34
C GLY A 183 19.54 15.54 8.96
N ARG A 184 18.22 15.67 8.86
CA ARG A 184 17.50 16.90 8.45
C ARG A 184 17.19 17.79 9.64
N LEU A 185 18.25 18.38 10.18
CA LEU A 185 18.18 19.28 11.34
C LEU A 185 17.39 20.55 11.02
N ASP A 186 17.46 21.04 9.79
CA ASP A 186 16.73 22.22 9.33
C ASP A 186 15.21 22.06 9.43
N VAL A 187 14.68 20.91 9.02
CA VAL A 187 13.26 20.57 9.14
C VAL A 187 12.90 20.31 10.61
N ALA A 188 13.77 19.58 11.34
CA ALA A 188 13.53 19.26 12.74
C ALA A 188 13.42 20.51 13.62
N GLU A 189 14.27 21.53 13.40
CA GLU A 189 14.23 22.80 14.13
C GLU A 189 12.93 23.56 13.84
N ARG A 190 12.53 23.71 12.56
CA ARG A 190 11.26 24.35 12.21
C ARG A 190 10.06 23.69 12.89
N VAL A 191 10.03 22.36 12.86
CA VAL A 191 8.94 21.58 13.47
C VAL A 191 8.97 21.70 14.99
N ALA A 192 10.16 21.66 15.61
CA ALA A 192 10.29 21.84 17.05
C ALA A 192 9.81 23.22 17.51
N ASP A 193 10.17 24.28 16.78
CA ASP A 193 9.70 25.64 17.06
C ASP A 193 8.19 25.76 16.88
N LEU A 194 7.60 25.08 15.89
CA LEU A 194 6.16 25.07 15.68
C LEU A 194 5.41 24.32 16.81
N VAL A 195 5.89 23.14 17.20
CA VAL A 195 5.23 22.26 18.18
C VAL A 195 5.41 22.78 19.61
N TYR A 196 6.61 23.28 19.95
CA TYR A 196 6.93 23.71 21.31
C TYR A 196 6.87 25.24 21.50
N GLY A 197 6.95 26.05 20.44
CA GLY A 197 6.95 27.51 20.52
C GLY A 197 5.62 28.16 20.94
N HIS A 198 4.51 27.39 20.99
CA HIS A 198 3.22 27.86 21.48
C HIS A 198 2.95 27.59 22.98
N THR A 199 3.94 27.11 23.74
CA THR A 199 3.81 26.81 25.19
C THR A 199 4.40 27.88 26.13
N VAL A 200 4.51 29.14 25.70
CA VAL A 200 4.96 30.27 26.54
C VAL A 200 3.90 31.36 26.63
#